data_AF-B4R3Z3-F1
#
_entry.id   AF-B4R3Z3-F1
#
_cell.length_a   1.000
_cell.length_b   1.000
_cell.length_c   1.000
_cell.angle_alpha   90.00
_cell.angle_beta   90.00
_cell.angle_gamma   90.00
#
_symmetry.space_group_name_H-M   'P 1'
#
loop_
_entity.id
_entity.type
_entity.pdbx_description
1 polymer ?
#
loop_
_entity_poly.entity_id
_entity_poly.type
_entity_poly.pdbx_seq_one_letter_code
_entity_poly.pdbx_strand_id
1 'polypeptide(L)'
;MSTTTTSIEGYKLGKVIIEGKTKQVYDLPEQPGLCLLLSKDRITAGDGVKAHDLAGKAEISNTTNGQVFRLLNEAGIRTAYVKQCGAKAFIARKCQMIPIEWVTRRLATGSFLKRNVGVPEGYRFSPPKQETFFKDDANHDPQWSEEQIISAKFELNGLVIGQDEVDIMRRTTLLVFEILERAWQTKNCALIDMKVEFGICADGNIVLADIIDSDSWRLWPAGDKRLMVDKQVYRNLAAVTASDLDTVKRNFIWVAEQLADIVPKKDHLVVVLMGSASDISHSEKIATSCRSLGLNVELRVSSAHKGPEETLRIVREYESVMSNLIFVAVAGRSNGLGPVVSGSTNYPVINCPPVKSDNMQVDVWSSLNLPSGLGCATVLYPEAAALHAATILGLGNFMVWSKLRVKALNNFITLKKADKELRGVRNA
;
A
#
# COMPACT_ATOMS: atom_id res chain seq x y z
N MET A 1 5.14 49.08 0.98
CA MET A 1 4.40 48.12 1.82
C MET A 1 5.17 46.82 1.81
N SER A 2 5.83 46.49 2.92
CA SER A 2 6.69 45.31 3.05
C SER A 2 5.82 44.05 3.04
N THR A 3 5.81 43.31 1.91
CA THR A 3 5.28 41.95 1.86
C THR A 3 6.31 41.04 2.52
N THR A 4 6.17 40.85 3.83
CA THR A 4 6.96 39.85 4.59
C THR A 4 6.77 38.50 3.91
N THR A 5 7.77 38.10 3.13
CA THR A 5 7.73 36.84 2.40
C THR A 5 7.85 35.74 3.44
N THR A 6 6.72 35.11 3.77
CA THR A 6 6.70 34.01 4.73
C THR A 6 7.31 32.79 4.05
N SER A 7 8.33 32.20 4.66
CA SER A 7 8.94 30.97 4.17
C SER A 7 8.93 29.90 5.26
N ILE A 8 8.85 28.64 4.86
CA ILE A 8 8.97 27.48 5.75
C ILE A 8 10.03 26.57 5.14
N GLU A 9 11.09 26.25 5.90
CA GLU A 9 12.14 25.31 5.46
C GLU A 9 12.73 25.65 4.07
N GLY A 10 12.90 26.95 3.78
CA GLY A 10 13.42 27.44 2.51
C GLY A 10 12.39 27.51 1.37
N TYR A 11 11.13 27.13 1.60
CA TYR A 11 10.04 27.27 0.62
C TYR A 11 9.33 28.61 0.77
N LYS A 12 9.33 29.44 -0.27
CA LYS A 12 8.52 30.65 -0.35
C LYS A 12 7.03 30.29 -0.40
N LEU A 13 6.25 30.75 0.57
CA LEU A 13 4.82 30.49 0.59
C LEU A 13 4.08 31.49 -0.31
N GLY A 14 3.19 30.97 -1.14
CA GLY A 14 2.18 31.74 -1.85
C GLY A 14 0.90 31.91 -1.03
N LYS A 15 -0.22 32.11 -1.73
CA LYS A 15 -1.54 32.26 -1.10
C LYS A 15 -1.95 30.99 -0.34
N VAL A 16 -2.73 31.17 0.73
CA VAL A 16 -3.46 30.08 1.37
C VAL A 16 -4.51 29.56 0.39
N ILE A 17 -4.45 28.26 0.08
CA ILE A 17 -5.40 27.57 -0.80
C ILE A 17 -6.60 27.10 0.02
N ILE A 18 -6.33 26.47 1.17
CA ILE A 18 -7.33 25.91 2.08
C ILE A 18 -6.87 26.15 3.51
N GLU A 19 -7.78 26.60 4.38
CA GLU A 19 -7.59 26.59 5.82
C GLU A 19 -8.64 25.69 6.48
N GLY A 20 -8.19 24.58 7.05
CA GLY A 20 -9.03 23.64 7.78
C GLY A 20 -8.85 23.75 9.30
N LYS A 21 -9.58 22.91 10.04
CA LYS A 21 -9.53 22.85 11.51
C LYS A 21 -8.12 22.49 12.03
N THR A 22 -7.43 21.57 11.38
CA THR A 22 -6.14 21.00 11.83
C THR A 22 -4.96 21.27 10.90
N LYS A 23 -5.17 21.90 9.74
CA LYS A 23 -4.12 22.14 8.75
C LYS A 23 -4.37 23.39 7.91
N GLN A 24 -3.32 23.93 7.31
CA GLN A 24 -3.35 24.97 6.29
C GLN A 24 -2.61 24.46 5.04
N VAL A 25 -3.12 24.79 3.86
CA VAL A 25 -2.50 24.43 2.58
C VAL A 25 -2.07 25.70 1.88
N TYR A 26 -0.78 25.80 1.59
CA TYR A 26 -0.16 26.95 0.92
C TYR A 26 0.23 26.59 -0.50
N ASP A 27 0.05 27.55 -1.40
CA ASP A 27 0.66 27.52 -2.72
C ASP A 27 2.19 27.60 -2.61
N LEU A 28 2.91 26.97 -3.54
CA LEU A 28 4.35 27.09 -3.74
C LEU A 28 4.60 27.72 -5.12
N PRO A 29 4.68 29.06 -5.24
CA PRO A 29 4.77 29.75 -6.52
C PRO A 29 6.03 29.39 -7.32
N GLU A 30 7.11 29.02 -6.63
CA GLU A 30 8.39 28.63 -7.25
C GLU A 30 8.43 27.14 -7.66
N GLN A 31 7.42 26.35 -7.29
CA GLN A 31 7.30 24.94 -7.65
C GLN A 31 5.90 24.64 -8.20
N PRO A 32 5.64 25.00 -9.48
CA PRO A 32 4.34 24.80 -10.11
C PRO A 32 3.82 23.37 -9.96
N GLY A 33 2.54 23.25 -9.60
CA GLY A 33 1.89 21.96 -9.37
C GLY A 33 2.11 21.36 -7.97
N LEU A 34 2.90 21.98 -7.09
CA LEU A 34 3.10 21.54 -5.70
C LEU A 34 2.47 22.51 -4.69
N CYS A 35 2.12 22.00 -3.52
CA CYS A 35 1.67 22.76 -2.37
C CYS A 35 2.38 22.29 -1.09
N LEU A 36 2.37 23.15 -0.08
CA LEU A 36 2.83 22.83 1.27
C LEU A 36 1.63 22.67 2.18
N LEU A 37 1.57 21.56 2.92
CA LEU A 37 0.58 21.31 3.95
C LEU A 37 1.23 21.50 5.30
N LEU A 38 0.75 22.47 6.08
CA LEU A 38 1.21 22.80 7.43
C LEU A 38 0.19 22.30 8.45
N SER A 39 0.62 21.41 9.34
CA SER A 39 -0.22 20.91 10.44
C SER A 39 -0.31 21.93 11.57
N LYS A 40 -1.47 22.00 12.25
CA LYS A 40 -1.72 22.86 13.41
C LYS A 40 -1.73 22.06 14.70
N ASP A 41 -1.30 22.69 15.80
CA ASP A 41 -1.29 22.10 17.15
C ASP A 41 -2.70 22.08 17.77
N ARG A 42 -3.67 21.48 17.06
CA ARG A 42 -5.10 21.51 17.42
C ARG A 42 -5.74 20.14 17.26
N ILE A 43 -6.58 19.77 18.22
CA ILE A 43 -7.41 18.55 18.17
C ILE A 43 -8.90 18.92 18.22
N THR A 44 -9.72 18.26 17.41
CA THR A 44 -11.16 18.57 17.27
C THR A 44 -12.03 17.32 17.22
N ALA A 45 -13.27 17.36 17.71
CA ALA A 45 -14.27 16.30 17.58
C ALA A 45 -15.68 16.87 17.49
N GLY A 46 -16.63 16.10 16.92
CA GLY A 46 -18.02 16.52 16.72
C GLY A 46 -18.10 17.78 15.86
N ASP A 47 -17.55 17.72 14.64
CA ASP A 47 -17.54 18.82 13.67
C ASP A 47 -16.91 20.13 14.16
N GLY A 48 -16.06 20.05 15.18
CA GLY A 48 -15.36 21.20 15.75
C GLY A 48 -16.01 21.77 17.00
N VAL A 49 -17.17 21.25 17.44
CA VAL A 49 -17.82 21.63 18.71
C VAL A 49 -16.86 21.40 19.88
N LYS A 50 -16.13 20.28 19.87
CA LYS A 50 -15.13 19.97 20.89
C LYS A 50 -13.73 20.23 20.35
N ALA A 51 -13.10 21.35 20.73
CA ALA A 51 -11.78 21.74 20.22
C ALA A 51 -10.84 22.19 21.33
N HIS A 52 -9.59 21.74 21.30
CA HIS A 52 -8.53 22.13 22.24
C HIS A 52 -7.20 22.30 21.50
N ASP A 53 -6.35 23.17 22.04
CA ASP A 53 -4.95 23.24 21.63
C ASP A 53 -4.19 22.05 22.23
N LEU A 54 -3.31 21.45 21.43
CA LEU A 54 -2.49 20.32 21.83
C LEU A 54 -1.08 20.51 21.29
N ALA A 55 -0.25 21.21 22.07
CA ALA A 55 1.12 21.54 21.69
C ALA A 55 1.93 20.29 21.31
N GLY A 56 2.55 20.31 20.13
CA GLY A 56 3.32 19.21 19.56
C GLY A 56 2.51 18.25 18.68
N LYS A 57 1.17 18.33 18.69
CA LYS A 57 0.33 17.47 17.82
C LYS A 57 0.65 17.67 16.35
N ALA A 58 0.98 18.90 15.92
CA ALA A 58 1.29 19.19 14.52
C ALA A 58 2.45 18.33 14.00
N GLU A 59 3.52 18.23 14.80
CA GLU A 59 4.70 17.44 14.48
C GLU A 59 4.41 15.93 14.50
N ILE A 60 3.67 15.47 15.50
CA ILE A 60 3.29 14.05 15.62
C ILE A 60 2.42 13.63 14.43
N SER A 61 1.44 14.46 14.05
CA SER A 61 0.54 14.21 12.92
C SER A 61 1.31 14.19 11.60
N ASN A 62 2.20 15.17 11.39
CA ASN A 62 3.03 15.25 10.20
C ASN A 62 4.01 14.06 10.07
N THR A 63 4.61 13.64 11.18
CA THR A 63 5.50 12.47 11.24
C THR A 63 4.75 11.18 10.91
N THR A 64 3.62 10.94 11.58
CA THR A 64 2.74 9.79 11.34
C THR A 64 2.32 9.74 9.87
N ASN A 65 1.85 10.88 9.34
CA ASN A 65 1.43 11.02 7.96
C ASN A 65 2.57 10.72 6.96
N GLY A 66 3.75 11.28 7.20
CA GLY A 66 4.92 11.05 6.35
C GLY A 66 5.41 9.61 6.36
N GLN A 67 5.31 8.91 7.50
CA GLN A 67 5.61 7.47 7.59
C GLN A 67 4.59 6.65 6.79
N VAL A 68 3.29 6.89 6.99
CA VAL A 68 2.21 6.19 6.27
C VAL A 68 2.30 6.41 4.76
N PHE A 69 2.42 7.65 4.30
CA PHE A 69 2.49 7.92 2.87
C PHE A 69 3.77 7.40 2.21
N ARG A 70 4.92 7.40 2.91
CA ARG A 70 6.14 6.76 2.38
C ARG A 70 5.96 5.26 2.21
N LEU A 71 5.36 4.58 3.19
CA LEU A 71 5.03 3.16 3.11
C LEU A 71 4.11 2.88 1.91
N LEU A 72 3.03 3.64 1.75
CA LEU A 72 2.08 3.47 0.64
C LEU A 72 2.72 3.76 -0.72
N ASN A 73 3.57 4.79 -0.82
CA ASN A 73 4.36 5.07 -2.03
C ASN A 73 5.34 3.94 -2.35
N GLU A 74 6.01 3.36 -1.35
CA GLU A 74 6.91 2.22 -1.54
C GLU A 74 6.17 0.96 -2.01
N ALA A 75 4.95 0.73 -1.51
CA ALA A 75 4.06 -0.31 -2.00
C ALA A 75 3.59 -0.07 -3.45
N GLY A 76 3.62 1.20 -3.91
CA GLY A 76 3.25 1.62 -5.25
C GLY A 76 1.84 2.21 -5.38
N ILE A 77 1.19 2.54 -4.27
CA ILE A 77 -0.06 3.32 -4.28
C ILE A 77 0.27 4.73 -4.79
N ARG A 78 -0.59 5.28 -5.66
CA ARG A 78 -0.45 6.65 -6.14
C ARG A 78 -0.98 7.61 -5.10
N THR A 79 -0.10 8.44 -4.55
CA THR A 79 -0.45 9.42 -3.52
C THR A 79 -0.07 10.83 -3.93
N ALA A 80 -0.68 11.83 -3.30
CA ALA A 80 -0.31 13.23 -3.47
C ALA A 80 0.99 13.57 -2.72
N TYR A 81 1.41 12.78 -1.73
CA TYR A 81 2.58 13.05 -0.90
C TYR A 81 3.88 12.96 -1.71
N VAL A 82 4.70 14.01 -1.63
CA VAL A 82 6.01 14.07 -2.28
C VAL A 82 7.12 13.81 -1.25
N LYS A 83 7.23 14.66 -0.23
CA LYS A 83 8.27 14.55 0.79
C LYS A 83 7.95 15.37 2.04
N GLN A 84 8.61 15.05 3.14
CA GLN A 84 8.54 15.82 4.38
C GLN A 84 9.23 17.20 4.20
N CYS A 85 8.73 18.21 4.91
CA CYS A 85 9.21 19.59 4.89
C CYS A 85 9.25 20.11 6.35
N GLY A 86 10.36 19.83 7.03
CA GLY A 86 10.50 20.14 8.46
C GLY A 86 9.61 19.29 9.36
N ALA A 87 9.47 19.73 10.61
CA ALA A 87 8.77 18.97 11.64
C ALA A 87 7.24 18.96 11.44
N LYS A 88 6.65 20.08 11.01
CA LYS A 88 5.19 20.30 11.00
C LYS A 88 4.56 20.33 9.61
N ALA A 89 5.35 20.22 8.54
CA ALA A 89 4.85 20.32 7.18
C ALA A 89 5.36 19.23 6.23
N PHE A 90 4.69 19.10 5.10
CA PHE A 90 5.10 18.27 3.97
C PHE A 90 4.71 18.89 2.63
N ILE A 91 5.42 18.48 1.58
CA ILE A 91 5.14 18.87 0.19
C ILE A 91 4.24 17.81 -0.43
N ALA A 92 3.21 18.27 -1.13
CA ALA A 92 2.32 17.41 -1.91
C ALA A 92 2.09 17.95 -3.32
N ARG A 93 1.66 17.08 -4.22
CA ARG A 93 1.09 17.45 -5.51
C ARG A 93 -0.24 18.17 -5.27
N LYS A 94 -0.45 19.31 -5.93
CA LYS A 94 -1.76 19.95 -5.95
C LYS A 94 -2.76 19.03 -6.62
N CYS A 95 -3.92 18.90 -5.99
CA CYS A 95 -5.08 18.21 -6.52
C CYS A 95 -6.35 18.95 -6.15
N GLN A 96 -7.40 18.78 -6.96
CA GLN A 96 -8.75 19.15 -6.57
C GLN A 96 -9.35 17.98 -5.77
N MET A 97 -9.74 18.25 -4.53
CA MET A 97 -10.25 17.21 -3.62
C MET A 97 -11.64 16.76 -4.04
N ILE A 98 -11.87 15.45 -4.05
CA ILE A 98 -13.20 14.86 -4.22
C ILE A 98 -13.89 14.95 -2.84
N PRO A 99 -15.09 15.54 -2.71
CA PRO A 99 -15.73 15.82 -1.43
C PRO A 99 -16.41 14.58 -0.82
N ILE A 100 -15.70 13.44 -0.81
CA ILE A 100 -16.17 12.15 -0.30
C ILE A 100 -15.15 11.60 0.68
N GLU A 101 -15.62 11.27 1.88
CA GLU A 101 -14.90 10.48 2.87
C GLU A 101 -15.08 8.99 2.57
N TRP A 102 -13.98 8.29 2.31
CA TRP A 102 -13.98 6.85 2.04
C TRP A 102 -13.62 6.09 3.31
N VAL A 103 -14.61 5.45 3.92
CA VAL A 103 -14.43 4.72 5.18
C VAL A 103 -14.36 3.22 4.91
N THR A 104 -13.36 2.55 5.46
CA THR A 104 -13.22 1.09 5.42
C THR A 104 -13.22 0.51 6.82
N ARG A 105 -13.93 -0.61 7.04
CA ARG A 105 -14.07 -1.26 8.35
C ARG A 105 -13.73 -2.74 8.26
N ARG A 106 -12.90 -3.20 9.21
CA ARG A 106 -12.74 -4.61 9.52
C ARG A 106 -13.74 -5.09 10.57
N LEU A 107 -13.98 -4.31 11.62
CA LEU A 107 -14.97 -4.63 12.65
C LEU A 107 -16.06 -3.57 12.74
N ALA A 108 -17.25 -3.99 13.13
CA ALA A 108 -18.36 -3.10 13.44
C ALA A 108 -18.10 -2.38 14.78
N THR A 109 -18.00 -1.06 14.72
CA THR A 109 -17.93 -0.16 15.89
C THR A 109 -18.42 1.25 15.47
N GLY A 110 -18.46 2.19 16.42
CA GLY A 110 -18.71 3.60 16.15
C GLY A 110 -20.06 3.85 15.45
N SER A 111 -20.05 4.71 14.44
CA SER A 111 -21.27 5.13 13.73
C SER A 111 -21.96 4.00 12.95
N PHE A 112 -21.24 2.92 12.61
CA PHE A 112 -21.85 1.77 11.96
C PHE A 112 -22.93 1.13 12.85
N LEU A 113 -22.65 0.93 14.14
CA LEU A 113 -23.59 0.32 15.09
C LEU A 113 -24.83 1.19 15.30
N LYS A 114 -24.68 2.52 15.27
CA LYS A 114 -25.80 3.46 15.37
C LYS A 114 -26.77 3.34 14.18
N ARG A 115 -26.23 3.16 12.97
CA ARG A 115 -27.02 3.00 11.74
C ARG A 115 -27.59 1.60 11.56
N ASN A 116 -26.98 0.59 12.17
CA ASN A 116 -27.33 -0.83 11.99
C ASN A 116 -27.66 -1.47 13.35
N VAL A 117 -28.82 -1.09 13.90
CA VAL A 117 -29.32 -1.62 15.19
C VAL A 117 -29.43 -3.14 15.13
N GLY A 118 -28.92 -3.81 16.17
CA GLY A 118 -28.90 -5.28 16.26
C GLY A 118 -27.57 -5.92 15.85
N VAL A 119 -26.67 -5.20 15.17
CA VAL A 119 -25.32 -5.70 14.92
C VAL A 119 -24.47 -5.56 16.19
N PRO A 120 -23.81 -6.63 16.68
CA PRO A 120 -22.95 -6.53 17.86
C PRO A 120 -21.62 -5.82 17.54
N GLU A 121 -21.09 -5.10 18.53
CA GLU A 121 -19.72 -4.56 18.43
C GLU A 121 -18.71 -5.69 18.25
N GLY A 122 -17.73 -5.50 17.37
CA GLY A 122 -16.74 -6.52 17.04
C GLY A 122 -17.17 -7.47 15.92
N TYR A 123 -18.37 -7.34 15.34
CA TYR A 123 -18.76 -8.09 14.14
C TYR A 123 -17.74 -7.88 13.02
N ARG A 124 -17.18 -8.96 12.47
CA ARG A 124 -16.11 -8.90 11.46
C ARG A 124 -16.66 -8.86 10.04
N PHE A 125 -16.19 -7.91 9.25
CA PHE A 125 -16.42 -7.84 7.81
C PHE A 125 -15.32 -8.57 7.05
N SER A 126 -15.71 -9.53 6.21
CA SER A 126 -14.83 -10.28 5.31
C SER A 126 -15.52 -10.42 3.95
N PRO A 127 -15.14 -9.65 2.91
CA PRO A 127 -14.07 -8.63 2.87
C PRO A 127 -14.36 -7.38 3.74
N PRO A 128 -13.40 -6.46 3.96
CA PRO A 128 -13.65 -5.21 4.67
C PRO A 128 -14.86 -4.46 4.08
N LYS A 129 -15.71 -3.90 4.95
CA LYS A 129 -16.84 -3.08 4.52
C LYS A 129 -16.31 -1.73 4.09
N GLN A 130 -16.68 -1.29 2.89
CA GLN A 130 -16.43 0.08 2.43
C GLN A 130 -17.74 0.87 2.43
N GLU A 131 -17.66 2.13 2.85
CA GLU A 131 -18.74 3.11 2.91
C GLU A 131 -18.23 4.48 2.42
N THR A 132 -19.15 5.33 1.96
CA THR A 132 -18.87 6.70 1.50
C THR A 132 -19.73 7.71 2.24
N PHE A 133 -19.16 8.86 2.59
CA PHE A 133 -19.85 9.98 3.24
C PHE A 133 -19.53 11.27 2.51
N PHE A 134 -20.55 12.07 2.18
CA PHE A 134 -20.36 13.36 1.54
C PHE A 134 -19.89 14.39 2.55
N LYS A 135 -18.86 15.17 2.19
CA LYS A 135 -18.31 16.20 3.08
C LYS A 135 -19.26 17.39 3.17
N ASP A 136 -19.97 17.48 4.28
CA ASP A 136 -20.93 18.53 4.58
C ASP A 136 -21.06 18.68 6.11
N ASP A 137 -20.21 19.55 6.67
CA ASP A 137 -20.19 19.87 8.11
C ASP A 137 -21.59 20.31 8.62
N ALA A 138 -22.41 20.95 7.79
CA ALA A 138 -23.74 21.41 8.19
C ALA A 138 -24.76 20.26 8.37
N ASN A 139 -24.54 19.14 7.68
CA ASN A 139 -25.40 17.96 7.71
C ASN A 139 -24.72 16.73 8.31
N HIS A 140 -23.64 16.94 9.08
CA HIS A 140 -22.89 15.89 9.80
C HIS A 140 -22.37 14.77 8.87
N ASP A 141 -21.86 15.15 7.70
CA ASP A 141 -21.28 14.25 6.70
C ASP A 141 -22.19 13.04 6.35
N PRO A 142 -23.32 13.26 5.65
CA PRO A 142 -24.30 12.21 5.40
C PRO A 142 -23.71 11.07 4.57
N GLN A 143 -24.13 9.84 4.88
CA GLN A 143 -23.76 8.66 4.09
C GLN A 143 -24.34 8.80 2.67
N TRP A 144 -23.50 8.59 1.66
CA TRP A 144 -23.91 8.55 0.25
C TRP A 144 -23.73 7.15 -0.32
N SER A 145 -24.63 6.73 -1.20
CA SER A 145 -24.46 5.55 -2.05
C SER A 145 -23.55 5.84 -3.25
N GLU A 146 -23.09 4.79 -3.94
CA GLU A 146 -22.31 4.95 -5.18
C GLU A 146 -23.15 5.68 -6.25
N GLU A 147 -24.44 5.36 -6.36
CA GLU A 147 -25.36 6.00 -7.29
C GLU A 147 -25.46 7.51 -7.03
N GLN A 148 -25.53 7.95 -5.77
CA GLN A 148 -25.55 9.38 -5.44
C GLN A 148 -24.26 10.09 -5.89
N ILE A 149 -23.09 9.45 -5.69
CA ILE A 149 -21.80 10.00 -6.14
C ILE A 149 -21.75 10.13 -7.66
N ILE A 150 -22.20 9.10 -8.38
CA ILE A 150 -22.21 9.08 -9.86
C ILE A 150 -23.20 10.10 -10.40
N SER A 151 -24.40 10.18 -9.81
CA SER A 151 -25.44 11.13 -10.21
C SER A 151 -25.06 12.58 -9.90
N ALA A 152 -24.21 12.82 -8.91
CA ALA A 152 -23.69 14.16 -8.61
C ALA A 152 -22.79 14.74 -9.72
N LYS A 153 -22.24 13.88 -10.61
CA LYS A 153 -21.41 14.26 -11.76
C LYS A 153 -20.31 15.27 -11.40
N PHE A 154 -19.59 15.03 -10.31
CA PHE A 154 -18.46 15.88 -9.93
C PHE A 154 -17.47 15.97 -11.09
N GLU A 155 -17.11 17.19 -11.50
CA GLU A 155 -16.10 17.46 -12.50
C GLU A 155 -14.93 18.19 -11.84
N LEU A 156 -13.77 17.55 -11.81
CA LEU A 156 -12.58 18.03 -11.11
C LEU A 156 -11.37 17.86 -12.02
N ASN A 157 -10.66 18.96 -12.29
CA ASN A 157 -9.53 19.00 -13.25
C ASN A 157 -9.85 18.32 -14.60
N GLY A 158 -11.06 18.54 -15.12
CA GLY A 158 -11.52 17.99 -16.40
C GLY A 158 -11.88 16.50 -16.37
N LEU A 159 -11.81 15.83 -15.21
CA LEU A 159 -12.28 14.46 -15.04
C LEU A 159 -13.65 14.46 -14.37
N VAL A 160 -14.64 13.89 -15.06
CA VAL A 160 -15.97 13.60 -14.50
C VAL A 160 -15.91 12.30 -13.70
N ILE A 161 -16.36 12.34 -12.45
CA ILE A 161 -16.45 11.16 -11.57
C ILE A 161 -17.67 10.32 -11.98
N GLY A 162 -17.42 9.28 -12.78
CA GLY A 162 -18.40 8.27 -13.14
C GLY A 162 -18.18 6.94 -12.41
N GLN A 163 -18.89 5.89 -12.86
CA GLN A 163 -18.77 4.55 -12.30
C GLN A 163 -17.32 4.03 -12.26
N ASP A 164 -16.54 4.29 -13.31
CA ASP A 164 -15.18 3.75 -13.41
C ASP A 164 -14.25 4.42 -12.39
N GLU A 165 -14.39 5.73 -12.17
CA GLU A 165 -13.65 6.46 -11.14
C GLU A 165 -14.06 6.04 -9.72
N VAL A 166 -15.35 5.83 -9.47
CA VAL A 166 -15.88 5.31 -8.19
C VAL A 166 -15.35 3.90 -7.91
N ASP A 167 -15.34 3.01 -8.90
CA ASP A 167 -14.78 1.66 -8.78
C ASP A 167 -13.28 1.69 -8.43
N ILE A 168 -12.53 2.59 -9.07
CA ILE A 168 -11.09 2.76 -8.83
C ILE A 168 -10.85 3.25 -7.40
N MET A 169 -11.57 4.27 -6.95
CA MET A 169 -11.43 4.79 -5.58
C MET A 169 -11.84 3.75 -4.54
N ARG A 170 -12.93 3.00 -4.76
CA ARG A 170 -13.35 1.93 -3.85
C ARG A 170 -12.29 0.86 -3.69
N ARG A 171 -11.76 0.33 -4.80
CA ARG A 171 -10.73 -0.72 -4.76
C ARG A 171 -9.42 -0.19 -4.18
N THR A 172 -9.07 1.06 -4.45
CA THR A 172 -7.89 1.70 -3.86
C THR A 172 -8.05 1.88 -2.36
N THR A 173 -9.22 2.33 -1.89
CA THR A 173 -9.54 2.48 -0.45
C THR A 173 -9.39 1.15 0.30
N LEU A 174 -10.00 0.09 -0.23
CA LEU A 174 -9.89 -1.26 0.35
C LEU A 174 -8.43 -1.72 0.39
N LEU A 175 -7.67 -1.50 -0.67
CA LEU A 175 -6.27 -1.90 -0.71
C LEU A 175 -5.41 -1.12 0.29
N VAL A 176 -5.58 0.21 0.38
CA VAL A 176 -4.87 1.02 1.38
C VAL A 176 -5.18 0.49 2.79
N PHE A 177 -6.43 0.11 3.05
CA PHE A 177 -6.81 -0.46 4.35
C PHE A 177 -6.09 -1.78 4.61
N GLU A 178 -6.11 -2.70 3.65
CA GLU A 178 -5.47 -4.01 3.80
C GLU A 178 -3.94 -3.91 3.97
N ILE A 179 -3.29 -2.96 3.28
CA ILE A 179 -1.85 -2.69 3.43
C ILE A 179 -1.54 -2.23 4.87
N LEU A 180 -2.28 -1.21 5.35
CA LEU A 180 -2.06 -0.67 6.70
C LEU A 180 -2.48 -1.67 7.78
N GLU A 181 -3.52 -2.47 7.56
CA GLU A 181 -3.95 -3.54 8.45
C GLU A 181 -2.82 -4.56 8.64
N ARG A 182 -2.17 -5.01 7.55
CA ARG A 182 -1.04 -5.93 7.64
C ARG A 182 0.21 -5.30 8.24
N ALA A 183 0.47 -4.02 7.96
CA ALA A 183 1.57 -3.30 8.59
C ALA A 183 1.39 -3.28 10.12
N TRP A 184 0.21 -2.89 10.60
CA TRP A 184 -0.10 -2.83 12.03
C TRP A 184 -0.11 -4.20 12.73
N GLN A 185 -0.47 -5.28 12.01
CA GLN A 185 -0.35 -6.65 12.54
C GLN A 185 1.08 -7.01 12.95
N THR A 186 2.11 -6.48 12.27
CA THR A 186 3.52 -6.71 12.66
C THR A 186 3.89 -6.10 14.02
N LYS A 187 3.08 -5.14 14.50
CA LYS A 187 3.22 -4.49 15.81
C LYS A 187 2.17 -4.95 16.80
N ASN A 188 1.54 -6.12 16.57
CA ASN A 188 0.45 -6.65 17.38
C ASN A 188 -0.70 -5.64 17.58
N CYS A 189 -1.05 -4.89 16.52
CA CYS A 189 -2.13 -3.91 16.55
C CYS A 189 -3.21 -4.29 15.54
N ALA A 190 -4.47 -4.19 15.95
CA ALA A 190 -5.61 -4.35 15.06
C ALA A 190 -6.03 -2.99 14.51
N LEU A 191 -5.90 -2.79 13.20
CA LEU A 191 -6.53 -1.67 12.49
C LEU A 191 -8.02 -2.00 12.30
N ILE A 192 -8.89 -1.20 12.92
CA ILE A 192 -10.32 -1.54 13.05
C ILE A 192 -11.14 -0.94 11.92
N ASP A 193 -10.94 0.35 11.70
CA ASP A 193 -11.48 1.08 10.57
C ASP A 193 -10.59 2.29 10.27
N MET A 194 -10.74 2.86 9.09
CA MET A 194 -10.06 4.10 8.72
C MET A 194 -10.89 4.90 7.71
N LYS A 195 -10.56 6.18 7.61
CA LYS A 195 -11.06 7.11 6.61
C LYS A 195 -9.91 7.63 5.76
N VAL A 196 -10.12 7.72 4.45
CA VAL A 196 -9.23 8.41 3.52
C VAL A 196 -10.01 9.31 2.55
N GLU A 197 -9.30 10.22 1.89
CA GLU A 197 -9.85 11.12 0.88
C GLU A 197 -8.98 11.06 -0.39
N PHE A 198 -9.59 11.34 -1.54
CA PHE A 198 -8.91 11.35 -2.84
C PHE A 198 -8.93 12.74 -3.46
N GLY A 199 -7.96 13.01 -4.31
CA GLY A 199 -7.93 14.19 -5.15
C GLY A 199 -7.57 13.84 -6.59
N ILE A 200 -7.88 14.75 -7.51
CA ILE A 200 -7.51 14.65 -8.91
C ILE A 200 -6.39 15.64 -9.18
N CYS A 201 -5.23 15.16 -9.60
CA CYS A 201 -4.11 16.02 -10.00
C CYS A 201 -4.39 16.73 -11.34
N ALA A 202 -3.58 17.74 -11.68
CA ALA A 202 -3.74 18.50 -12.93
C ALA A 202 -3.61 17.65 -14.21
N ASP A 203 -2.99 16.46 -14.11
CA ASP A 203 -2.85 15.47 -15.18
C ASP A 203 -4.06 14.51 -15.28
N GLY A 204 -5.14 14.78 -14.53
CA GLY A 204 -6.35 13.95 -14.50
C GLY A 204 -6.20 12.64 -13.72
N ASN A 205 -5.07 12.39 -13.04
CA ASN A 205 -4.91 11.17 -12.25
C ASN A 205 -5.54 11.31 -10.86
N ILE A 206 -6.36 10.31 -10.49
CA ILE A 206 -6.84 10.13 -9.11
C ILE A 206 -5.65 9.68 -8.23
N VAL A 207 -5.47 10.35 -7.10
CA VAL A 207 -4.44 10.05 -6.10
C VAL A 207 -5.06 10.02 -4.70
N LEU A 208 -4.54 9.14 -3.85
CA LEU A 208 -4.79 9.21 -2.41
C LEU A 208 -4.20 10.52 -1.87
N ALA A 209 -5.01 11.33 -1.21
CA ALA A 209 -4.63 12.67 -0.79
C ALA A 209 -4.97 12.89 0.69
N ASP A 210 -4.99 14.16 1.11
CA ASP A 210 -5.18 14.58 2.49
C ASP A 210 -4.11 14.04 3.47
N ILE A 211 -4.50 13.65 4.68
CA ILE A 211 -3.64 13.18 5.76
C ILE A 211 -4.17 11.86 6.31
N ILE A 212 -3.26 10.93 6.58
CA ILE A 212 -3.54 9.72 7.36
C ILE A 212 -2.72 9.78 8.64
N ASP A 213 -3.38 10.13 9.75
CA ASP A 213 -2.79 10.18 11.08
C ASP A 213 -3.68 9.46 12.13
N SER A 214 -3.38 9.66 13.42
CA SER A 214 -4.16 9.05 14.51
C SER A 214 -5.62 9.55 14.62
N ASP A 215 -6.00 10.56 13.83
CA ASP A 215 -7.38 11.02 13.70
C ASP A 215 -8.16 10.19 12.66
N SER A 216 -7.44 9.60 11.70
CA SER A 216 -7.98 8.94 10.50
C SER A 216 -8.37 7.49 10.70
N TRP A 217 -7.96 6.84 11.79
CA TRP A 217 -8.26 5.42 12.06
C TRP A 217 -8.73 5.13 13.48
N ARG A 218 -9.16 3.87 13.69
CA ARG A 218 -9.22 3.22 15.01
C ARG A 218 -8.16 2.14 15.11
N LEU A 219 -7.36 2.16 16.17
CA LEU A 219 -6.22 1.26 16.34
C LEU A 219 -6.20 0.67 17.75
N TRP A 220 -6.30 -0.66 17.83
CA TRP A 220 -6.40 -1.40 19.10
C TRP A 220 -5.18 -2.32 19.28
N PRO A 221 -4.24 -1.97 20.18
CA PRO A 221 -3.18 -2.87 20.61
C PRO A 221 -3.74 -4.21 21.10
N ALA A 222 -3.13 -5.32 20.68
CA ALA A 222 -3.57 -6.69 20.94
C ALA A 222 -5.04 -6.99 20.54
N GLY A 223 -5.65 -6.16 19.70
CA GLY A 223 -7.08 -6.25 19.38
C GLY A 223 -8.01 -5.86 20.54
N ASP A 224 -7.49 -5.28 21.62
CA ASP A 224 -8.27 -4.89 22.78
C ASP A 224 -8.69 -3.41 22.69
N LYS A 225 -10.00 -3.20 22.53
CA LYS A 225 -10.61 -1.87 22.49
C LYS A 225 -10.25 -1.00 23.71
N ARG A 226 -10.03 -1.60 24.89
CA ARG A 226 -9.67 -0.85 26.12
C ARG A 226 -8.31 -0.18 26.01
N LEU A 227 -7.44 -0.67 25.12
CA LEU A 227 -6.10 -0.15 24.87
C LEU A 227 -6.05 0.83 23.69
N MET A 228 -7.20 1.29 23.16
CA MET A 228 -7.23 2.14 21.97
C MET A 228 -6.28 3.35 22.09
N VAL A 229 -5.50 3.58 21.04
CA VAL A 229 -4.47 4.64 20.98
C VAL A 229 -4.81 5.75 19.98
N ASP A 230 -5.97 5.67 19.35
CA ASP A 230 -6.42 6.64 18.37
C ASP A 230 -7.28 7.75 18.98
N LYS A 231 -7.70 8.70 18.14
CA LYS A 231 -8.52 9.85 18.53
C LYS A 231 -9.84 9.50 19.20
N GLN A 232 -10.33 8.26 19.10
CA GLN A 232 -11.51 7.82 19.84
C GLN A 232 -11.36 8.02 21.36
N VAL A 233 -10.15 7.95 21.92
CA VAL A 233 -9.88 8.30 23.33
C VAL A 233 -10.37 9.72 23.63
N TYR A 234 -9.94 10.69 22.83
CA TYR A 234 -10.38 12.09 22.97
C TYR A 234 -11.88 12.26 22.74
N ARG A 235 -12.47 11.52 21.78
CA ARG A 235 -13.92 11.57 21.50
C ARG A 235 -14.76 11.06 22.68
N ASN A 236 -14.27 10.08 23.45
CA ASN A 236 -15.02 9.45 24.55
C ASN A 236 -15.09 10.31 25.82
N LEU A 237 -14.18 11.26 26.00
CA LEU A 237 -14.12 12.10 27.19
C LEU A 237 -15.34 13.02 27.28
N ALA A 238 -16.10 12.95 28.39
CA ALA A 238 -17.24 13.83 28.64
C ALA A 238 -16.80 15.27 28.94
N ALA A 239 -15.77 15.42 29.79
CA ALA A 239 -15.04 16.66 30.03
C ALA A 239 -13.56 16.46 29.69
N VAL A 240 -12.84 17.52 29.33
CA VAL A 240 -11.42 17.44 28.93
C VAL A 240 -10.57 18.18 29.94
N THR A 241 -9.69 17.45 30.62
CA THR A 241 -8.65 18.03 31.48
C THR A 241 -7.31 18.06 30.77
N ALA A 242 -6.33 18.79 31.32
CA ALA A 242 -4.96 18.80 30.82
C ALA A 242 -4.31 17.40 30.89
N SER A 243 -4.63 16.60 31.92
CA SER A 243 -4.12 15.23 32.07
C SER A 243 -4.68 14.28 31.01
N ASP A 244 -5.93 14.46 30.61
CA ASP A 244 -6.52 13.69 29.52
C ASP A 244 -5.84 14.01 28.17
N LEU A 245 -5.58 15.30 27.92
CA LEU A 245 -4.87 15.74 26.71
C LEU A 245 -3.43 15.21 26.65
N ASP A 246 -2.74 15.16 27.79
CA ASP A 246 -1.42 14.52 27.89
C ASP A 246 -1.49 13.02 27.53
N THR A 247 -2.49 12.31 28.04
CA THR A 247 -2.70 10.90 27.71
C THR A 247 -2.95 10.68 26.21
N VAL A 248 -3.81 11.51 25.60
CA VAL A 248 -4.05 11.47 24.15
C VAL A 248 -2.76 11.76 23.37
N LYS A 249 -1.96 12.73 23.82
CA LYS A 249 -0.67 13.05 23.19
C LYS A 249 0.30 11.88 23.28
N ARG A 250 0.44 11.24 24.45
CA ARG A 250 1.29 10.05 24.64
C ARG A 250 0.88 8.90 23.74
N ASN A 251 -0.42 8.67 23.55
CA ASN A 251 -0.91 7.68 22.60
C ASN A 251 -0.49 8.00 21.16
N PHE A 252 -0.57 9.26 20.75
CA PHE A 252 -0.19 9.66 19.39
C PHE A 252 1.32 9.58 19.16
N ILE A 253 2.14 9.91 20.17
CA ILE A 253 3.60 9.71 20.13
C ILE A 253 3.90 8.22 19.95
N TRP A 254 3.29 7.37 20.77
CA TRP A 254 3.48 5.92 20.69
C TRP A 254 3.16 5.38 19.29
N VAL A 255 2.07 5.84 18.66
CA VAL A 255 1.72 5.47 17.27
C VAL A 255 2.84 5.86 16.29
N ALA A 256 3.36 7.09 16.37
CA ALA A 256 4.43 7.56 15.49
C ALA A 256 5.74 6.77 15.70
N GLU A 257 6.05 6.38 16.94
CA GLU A 257 7.20 5.53 17.27
C GLU A 257 7.04 4.12 16.69
N GLN A 258 5.86 3.50 16.80
CA GLN A 258 5.63 2.17 16.23
C GLN A 258 5.77 2.14 14.70
N LEU A 259 5.46 3.24 14.02
CA LEU A 259 5.56 3.37 12.56
C LEU A 259 6.99 3.58 12.04
N ALA A 260 7.93 4.02 12.88
CA ALA A 260 9.28 4.40 12.45
C ALA A 260 10.01 3.26 11.71
N ASP A 261 9.87 2.03 12.22
CA ASP A 261 10.50 0.82 11.68
C ASP A 261 9.45 -0.24 11.29
N ILE A 262 8.32 0.21 10.71
CA ILE A 262 7.25 -0.72 10.32
C ILE A 262 7.53 -1.39 8.96
N VAL A 263 8.34 -0.77 8.09
CA VAL A 263 8.73 -1.36 6.81
C VAL A 263 9.78 -2.45 7.08
N PRO A 264 9.51 -3.72 6.72
CA PRO A 264 10.41 -4.83 6.99
C PRO A 264 11.66 -4.74 6.12
N LYS A 265 12.76 -5.29 6.63
CA LYS A 265 14.00 -5.45 5.84
C LYS A 265 13.76 -6.44 4.70
N LYS A 266 14.55 -6.30 3.63
CA LYS A 266 14.58 -7.26 2.51
C LYS A 266 15.51 -8.41 2.85
N ASP A 267 15.09 -9.27 3.76
CA ASP A 267 15.83 -10.43 4.28
C ASP A 267 15.55 -11.73 3.51
N HIS A 268 15.22 -11.60 2.22
CA HIS A 268 14.91 -12.70 1.31
C HIS A 268 15.79 -12.68 0.06
N LEU A 269 15.99 -13.83 -0.57
CA LEU A 269 16.75 -13.96 -1.81
C LEU A 269 16.08 -14.93 -2.79
N VAL A 270 16.03 -14.53 -4.06
CA VAL A 270 15.70 -15.41 -5.18
C VAL A 270 16.98 -15.72 -5.94
N VAL A 271 17.38 -16.99 -5.99
CA VAL A 271 18.54 -17.43 -6.76
C VAL A 271 18.04 -18.04 -8.07
N VAL A 272 18.29 -17.36 -9.19
CA VAL A 272 17.99 -17.89 -10.52
C VAL A 272 19.20 -18.68 -10.99
N LEU A 273 19.06 -20.00 -11.03
CA LEU A 273 20.11 -20.93 -11.42
C LEU A 273 19.86 -21.38 -12.85
N MET A 274 20.76 -21.01 -13.78
CA MET A 274 20.64 -21.38 -15.19
C MET A 274 21.61 -22.50 -15.57
N GLY A 275 21.12 -23.47 -16.35
CA GLY A 275 21.90 -24.63 -16.82
C GLY A 275 22.99 -24.29 -17.85
N SER A 276 22.85 -23.13 -18.50
CA SER A 276 23.73 -22.64 -19.55
C SER A 276 23.75 -21.11 -19.55
N ALA A 277 24.93 -20.52 -19.79
CA ALA A 277 25.07 -19.08 -19.95
C ALA A 277 24.26 -18.53 -21.15
N SER A 278 23.89 -19.37 -22.13
CA SER A 278 23.01 -18.99 -23.23
C SER A 278 21.62 -18.52 -22.77
N ASP A 279 21.17 -18.94 -21.59
CA ASP A 279 19.83 -18.67 -21.07
C ASP A 279 19.78 -17.38 -20.23
N ILE A 280 20.85 -16.58 -20.26
CA ILE A 280 20.98 -15.33 -19.50
C ILE A 280 19.89 -14.31 -19.83
N SER A 281 19.49 -14.18 -21.10
CA SER A 281 18.42 -13.27 -21.51
C SER A 281 17.07 -13.63 -20.88
N HIS A 282 16.76 -14.92 -20.75
CA HIS A 282 15.56 -15.39 -20.07
C HIS A 282 15.66 -15.14 -18.55
N SER A 283 16.81 -15.45 -17.96
CA SER A 283 17.08 -15.28 -16.53
C SER A 283 17.04 -13.81 -16.09
N GLU A 284 17.54 -12.88 -16.90
CA GLU A 284 17.45 -11.44 -16.63
C GLU A 284 16.02 -10.90 -16.67
N LYS A 285 15.13 -11.50 -17.48
CA LYS A 285 13.70 -11.15 -17.44
C LYS A 285 13.05 -11.55 -16.11
N ILE A 286 13.43 -12.71 -15.56
CA ILE A 286 13.02 -13.13 -14.20
C ILE A 286 13.56 -12.14 -13.17
N ALA A 287 14.86 -11.85 -13.22
CA ALA A 287 15.50 -10.96 -12.26
C ALA A 287 14.93 -9.53 -12.30
N THR A 288 14.70 -8.98 -13.50
CA THR A 288 14.06 -7.67 -13.68
C THR A 288 12.66 -7.66 -13.07
N SER A 289 11.86 -8.69 -13.32
CA SER A 289 10.51 -8.82 -12.77
C SER A 289 10.54 -8.93 -11.25
N CYS A 290 11.43 -9.75 -10.68
CA CYS A 290 11.63 -9.87 -9.24
C CYS A 290 12.06 -8.54 -8.60
N ARG A 291 13.04 -7.83 -9.19
CA ARG A 291 13.51 -6.53 -8.71
C ARG A 291 12.39 -5.48 -8.73
N SER A 292 11.52 -5.50 -9.75
CA SER A 292 10.35 -4.60 -9.81
C SER A 292 9.35 -4.84 -8.67
N LEU A 293 9.28 -6.07 -8.16
CA LEU A 293 8.49 -6.47 -7.00
C LEU A 293 9.23 -6.27 -5.67
N GLY A 294 10.44 -5.68 -5.70
CA GLY A 294 11.25 -5.39 -4.52
C GLY A 294 12.05 -6.59 -3.98
N LEU A 295 12.15 -7.69 -4.72
CA LEU A 295 12.92 -8.87 -4.32
C LEU A 295 14.42 -8.71 -4.58
N ASN A 296 15.24 -9.27 -3.70
CA ASN A 296 16.68 -9.44 -3.98
C ASN A 296 16.86 -10.66 -4.89
N VAL A 297 17.74 -10.56 -5.87
CA VAL A 297 17.94 -11.60 -6.88
C VAL A 297 19.41 -11.76 -7.20
N GLU A 298 19.86 -13.01 -7.28
CA GLU A 298 21.15 -13.38 -7.83
C GLU A 298 21.00 -14.33 -9.01
N LEU A 299 21.87 -14.18 -10.00
CA LEU A 299 21.96 -15.07 -11.15
C LEU A 299 23.19 -15.95 -11.01
N ARG A 300 23.02 -17.27 -11.18
CA ARG A 300 24.12 -18.24 -11.12
C ARG A 300 24.04 -19.19 -12.31
N VAL A 301 25.19 -19.70 -12.75
CA VAL A 301 25.28 -20.70 -13.82
C VAL A 301 25.79 -22.00 -13.21
N SER A 302 25.01 -23.07 -13.33
CA SER A 302 25.45 -24.42 -12.98
C SER A 302 24.59 -25.46 -13.67
N SER A 303 25.18 -26.60 -14.01
CA SER A 303 24.51 -27.65 -14.78
C SER A 303 24.45 -28.94 -13.97
N ALA A 304 23.25 -29.41 -13.65
CA ALA A 304 23.05 -30.69 -12.98
C ALA A 304 23.57 -31.90 -13.80
N HIS A 305 23.68 -31.77 -15.13
CA HIS A 305 24.19 -32.84 -15.98
C HIS A 305 25.71 -32.81 -16.14
N LYS A 306 26.31 -31.60 -16.23
CA LYS A 306 27.74 -31.43 -16.52
C LYS A 306 28.59 -31.16 -15.28
N GLY A 307 27.96 -30.80 -14.16
CA GLY A 307 28.61 -30.45 -12.89
C GLY A 307 27.63 -30.54 -11.71
N PRO A 308 27.08 -31.73 -11.41
CA PRO A 308 26.13 -31.92 -10.32
C PRO A 308 26.70 -31.52 -8.95
N GLU A 309 27.96 -31.87 -8.66
CA GLU A 309 28.61 -31.54 -7.37
C GLU A 309 28.68 -30.02 -7.14
N GLU A 310 29.02 -29.26 -8.19
CA GLU A 310 29.04 -27.81 -8.14
C GLU A 310 27.64 -27.22 -7.94
N THR A 311 26.62 -27.81 -8.58
CA THR A 311 25.21 -27.43 -8.35
C THR A 311 24.86 -27.57 -6.86
N LEU A 312 25.19 -28.70 -6.25
CA LEU A 312 24.93 -28.96 -4.83
C LEU A 312 25.73 -28.03 -3.92
N ARG A 313 26.98 -27.72 -4.26
CA ARG A 313 27.80 -26.77 -3.52
C ARG A 313 27.16 -25.38 -3.50
N ILE A 314 26.73 -24.88 -4.66
CA ILE A 314 26.05 -23.58 -4.79
C ILE A 314 24.77 -23.54 -3.95
N VAL A 315 23.95 -24.60 -4.00
CA VAL A 315 22.73 -24.67 -3.18
C VAL A 315 23.09 -24.52 -1.69
N ARG A 316 24.04 -25.32 -1.18
CA ARG A 316 24.48 -25.28 0.23
C ARG A 316 25.06 -23.92 0.64
N GLU A 317 25.78 -23.24 -0.26
CA GLU A 317 26.28 -21.87 0.00
C GLU A 317 25.11 -20.96 0.38
N TYR A 318 24.04 -20.93 -0.40
CA TYR A 318 22.89 -20.06 -0.12
C TYR A 318 22.07 -20.50 1.09
N GLU A 319 21.89 -21.81 1.29
CA GLU A 319 21.20 -22.34 2.48
C GLU A 319 21.89 -21.95 3.79
N SER A 320 23.22 -21.76 3.76
CA SER A 320 24.00 -21.40 4.95
C SER A 320 23.83 -19.95 5.41
N VAL A 321 23.33 -19.06 4.54
CA VAL A 321 23.28 -17.61 4.80
C VAL A 321 21.88 -17.01 4.76
N MET A 322 20.90 -17.65 4.10
CA MET A 322 19.55 -17.10 3.92
C MET A 322 18.47 -18.00 4.51
N SER A 323 17.62 -17.44 5.37
CA SER A 323 16.42 -18.14 5.88
C SER A 323 15.19 -18.02 4.98
N ASN A 324 15.09 -16.95 4.18
CA ASN A 324 14.00 -16.76 3.21
C ASN A 324 14.57 -16.89 1.79
N LEU A 325 14.67 -18.11 1.30
CA LEU A 325 15.35 -18.44 0.05
C LEU A 325 14.40 -19.15 -0.92
N ILE A 326 14.48 -18.79 -2.21
CA ILE A 326 13.78 -19.46 -3.30
C ILE A 326 14.75 -19.70 -4.44
N PHE A 327 14.73 -20.90 -5.01
CA PHE A 327 15.47 -21.20 -6.23
C PHE A 327 14.55 -21.16 -7.44
N VAL A 328 15.02 -20.53 -8.52
CA VAL A 328 14.37 -20.59 -9.83
C VAL A 328 15.31 -21.30 -10.79
N ALA A 329 14.94 -22.51 -11.23
CA ALA A 329 15.72 -23.31 -12.14
C ALA A 329 15.36 -22.99 -13.60
N VAL A 330 16.35 -22.54 -14.38
CA VAL A 330 16.23 -22.22 -15.80
C VAL A 330 17.08 -23.20 -16.60
N ALA A 331 16.43 -24.22 -17.18
CA ALA A 331 17.10 -25.19 -18.04
C ALA A 331 16.21 -25.55 -19.23
N GLY A 332 16.74 -25.41 -20.44
CA GLY A 332 16.08 -25.88 -21.66
C GLY A 332 16.27 -27.38 -21.89
N ARG A 333 15.57 -27.94 -22.88
CA ARG A 333 15.59 -29.38 -23.20
C ARG A 333 15.10 -30.20 -22.01
N SER A 334 15.77 -31.32 -21.70
CA SER A 334 15.51 -32.10 -20.49
C SER A 334 16.01 -31.34 -19.25
N ASN A 335 15.09 -30.75 -18.49
CA ASN A 335 15.40 -30.04 -17.25
C ASN A 335 15.71 -31.01 -16.11
N GLY A 336 16.98 -31.39 -15.95
CA GLY A 336 17.46 -32.06 -14.74
C GLY A 336 17.82 -31.11 -13.60
N LEU A 337 17.99 -29.82 -13.88
CA LEU A 337 18.45 -28.83 -12.90
C LEU A 337 17.44 -28.63 -11.77
N GLY A 338 16.18 -28.37 -12.12
CA GLY A 338 15.10 -28.22 -11.17
C GLY A 338 14.88 -29.41 -10.26
N PRO A 339 14.71 -30.63 -10.82
CA PRO A 339 14.55 -31.84 -10.02
C PRO A 339 15.73 -32.13 -9.08
N VAL A 340 16.98 -31.94 -9.55
CA VAL A 340 18.18 -32.16 -8.72
C VAL A 340 18.23 -31.15 -7.57
N VAL A 341 17.98 -29.87 -7.84
CA VAL A 341 17.93 -28.86 -6.77
C VAL A 341 16.79 -29.18 -5.80
N SER A 342 15.60 -29.52 -6.30
CA SER A 342 14.43 -29.86 -5.48
C SER A 342 14.64 -31.08 -4.59
N GLY A 343 15.42 -32.07 -5.02
CA GLY A 343 15.73 -33.24 -4.21
C GLY A 343 16.83 -32.98 -3.16
N SER A 344 17.48 -31.83 -3.24
CA SER A 344 18.68 -31.51 -2.45
C SER A 344 18.48 -30.34 -1.48
N THR A 345 17.31 -29.72 -1.47
CA THR A 345 16.98 -28.55 -0.64
C THR A 345 15.58 -28.68 -0.05
N ASN A 346 15.37 -28.03 1.10
CA ASN A 346 14.03 -27.88 1.70
C ASN A 346 13.38 -26.52 1.33
N TYR A 347 14.06 -25.69 0.55
CA TYR A 347 13.54 -24.42 0.07
C TYR A 347 12.69 -24.59 -1.20
N PRO A 348 11.74 -23.68 -1.47
CA PRO A 348 10.94 -23.74 -2.69
C PRO A 348 11.81 -23.68 -3.96
N VAL A 349 11.53 -24.58 -4.91
CA VAL A 349 12.17 -24.63 -6.22
C VAL A 349 11.11 -24.44 -7.31
N ILE A 350 11.34 -23.47 -8.18
CA ILE A 350 10.45 -23.10 -9.27
C ILE A 350 11.16 -23.36 -10.60
N ASN A 351 10.65 -24.28 -11.41
CA ASN A 351 11.07 -24.45 -12.79
C ASN A 351 10.52 -23.31 -13.65
N CYS A 352 11.40 -22.62 -14.36
CA CYS A 352 11.07 -21.66 -15.40
C CYS A 352 11.90 -21.94 -16.66
N PRO A 353 11.57 -23.02 -17.42
CA PRO A 353 12.37 -23.42 -18.56
C PRO A 353 12.26 -22.38 -19.71
N PRO A 354 13.37 -22.07 -20.41
CA PRO A 354 13.39 -21.17 -21.56
C PRO A 354 12.86 -21.88 -22.82
N VAL A 355 11.59 -22.30 -22.78
CA VAL A 355 10.95 -23.08 -23.85
C VAL A 355 10.82 -22.26 -25.14
N LYS A 356 11.11 -22.91 -26.27
CA LYS A 356 10.82 -22.40 -27.62
C LYS A 356 9.52 -23.04 -28.11
N SER A 357 8.76 -22.33 -28.96
CA SER A 357 7.49 -22.80 -29.54
C SER A 357 7.60 -24.23 -30.10
N ASP A 358 8.71 -24.52 -30.76
CA ASP A 358 8.85 -25.71 -31.61
C ASP A 358 9.05 -27.00 -30.77
N ASN A 359 9.59 -26.88 -29.54
CA ASN A 359 9.91 -28.03 -28.69
C ASN A 359 9.19 -27.99 -27.32
N MET A 360 8.39 -26.96 -27.04
CA MET A 360 7.74 -26.77 -25.74
C MET A 360 6.91 -27.98 -25.31
N GLN A 361 6.19 -28.62 -26.25
CA GLN A 361 5.31 -29.76 -25.96
C GLN A 361 6.08 -31.00 -25.45
N VAL A 362 7.37 -31.09 -25.76
CA VAL A 362 8.24 -32.20 -25.35
C VAL A 362 9.03 -31.80 -24.10
N ASP A 363 9.73 -30.68 -24.15
CA ASP A 363 10.66 -30.25 -23.11
C ASP A 363 9.97 -29.98 -21.76
N VAL A 364 8.73 -29.46 -21.78
CA VAL A 364 8.00 -29.09 -20.55
C VAL A 364 7.77 -30.28 -19.61
N TRP A 365 7.60 -31.49 -20.16
CA TRP A 365 7.36 -32.69 -19.36
C TRP A 365 8.50 -33.03 -18.42
N SER A 366 9.73 -32.65 -18.76
CA SER A 366 10.89 -32.81 -17.87
C SER A 366 10.80 -31.97 -16.59
N SER A 367 9.98 -30.91 -16.58
CA SER A 367 9.73 -30.07 -15.40
C SER A 367 8.45 -30.48 -14.64
N LEU A 368 7.53 -31.20 -15.30
CA LEU A 368 6.21 -31.54 -14.76
C LEU A 368 6.13 -32.98 -14.20
N ASN A 369 6.67 -33.95 -14.93
CA ASN A 369 6.53 -35.36 -14.60
C ASN A 369 7.73 -35.85 -13.79
N LEU A 370 7.65 -35.69 -12.47
CA LEU A 370 8.75 -35.92 -11.55
C LEU A 370 8.59 -37.24 -10.77
N PRO A 371 9.70 -37.86 -10.32
CA PRO A 371 9.66 -38.91 -9.31
C PRO A 371 8.94 -38.47 -8.03
N SER A 372 8.39 -39.43 -7.28
CA SER A 372 7.77 -39.18 -5.98
C SER A 372 8.75 -38.57 -4.99
N GLY A 373 8.28 -37.65 -4.15
CA GLY A 373 9.09 -36.99 -3.11
C GLY A 373 9.73 -35.66 -3.54
N LEU A 374 9.52 -35.21 -4.78
CA LEU A 374 9.95 -33.90 -5.28
C LEU A 374 8.78 -32.91 -5.32
N GLY A 375 9.03 -31.70 -4.82
CA GLY A 375 8.03 -30.64 -4.67
C GLY A 375 8.21 -29.45 -5.60
N CYS A 376 9.07 -29.51 -6.62
CA CYS A 376 9.29 -28.36 -7.49
C CYS A 376 8.08 -28.06 -8.38
N ALA A 377 7.66 -26.79 -8.37
CA ALA A 377 6.56 -26.29 -9.17
C ALA A 377 7.08 -25.80 -10.54
N THR A 378 6.22 -25.78 -11.56
CA THR A 378 6.58 -25.29 -12.88
C THR A 378 5.74 -24.09 -13.30
N VAL A 379 6.40 -23.05 -13.78
CA VAL A 379 5.82 -21.87 -14.43
C VAL A 379 6.53 -21.61 -15.75
N LEU A 380 5.83 -21.07 -16.74
CA LEU A 380 6.36 -21.01 -18.11
C LEU A 380 6.92 -19.64 -18.50
N TYR A 381 6.46 -18.57 -17.85
CA TYR A 381 6.83 -17.21 -18.21
C TYR A 381 7.75 -16.60 -17.15
N PRO A 382 8.81 -15.86 -17.56
CA PRO A 382 9.72 -15.21 -16.63
C PRO A 382 9.03 -14.34 -15.56
N GLU A 383 8.03 -13.54 -15.98
CA GLU A 383 7.25 -12.71 -15.07
C GLU A 383 6.43 -13.56 -14.09
N ALA A 384 5.89 -14.70 -14.55
CA ALA A 384 5.14 -15.61 -13.69
C ALA A 384 6.04 -16.27 -12.63
N ALA A 385 7.31 -16.58 -12.95
CA ALA A 385 8.29 -17.05 -11.96
C ALA A 385 8.56 -16.01 -10.88
N ALA A 386 8.75 -14.76 -11.27
CA ALA A 386 8.92 -13.66 -10.32
C ALA A 386 7.67 -13.46 -9.44
N LEU A 387 6.47 -13.53 -10.01
CA LEU A 387 5.21 -13.42 -9.27
C LEU A 387 4.99 -14.60 -8.32
N HIS A 388 5.37 -15.81 -8.72
CA HIS A 388 5.28 -16.99 -7.88
C HIS A 388 6.23 -16.88 -6.68
N ALA A 389 7.49 -16.50 -6.93
CA ALA A 389 8.46 -16.25 -5.87
C ALA A 389 8.00 -15.13 -4.92
N ALA A 390 7.51 -14.02 -5.46
CA ALA A 390 6.94 -12.92 -4.65
C ALA A 390 5.73 -13.36 -3.84
N THR A 391 4.88 -14.24 -4.37
CA THR A 391 3.68 -14.73 -3.65
C THR A 391 4.07 -15.56 -2.43
N ILE A 392 5.09 -16.42 -2.57
CA ILE A 392 5.64 -17.19 -1.45
C ILE A 392 6.24 -16.26 -0.40
N LEU A 393 7.14 -15.35 -0.81
CA LEU A 393 7.81 -14.42 0.12
C LEU A 393 6.83 -13.42 0.75
N GLY A 394 5.75 -13.07 0.05
CA GLY A 394 4.68 -12.20 0.54
C GLY A 394 3.89 -12.77 1.72
N LEU A 395 3.98 -14.09 1.99
CA LEU A 395 3.40 -14.69 3.19
C LEU A 395 4.07 -14.18 4.46
N GLY A 396 5.39 -13.99 4.43
CA GLY A 396 6.19 -13.48 5.56
C GLY A 396 6.52 -11.99 5.49
N ASN A 397 6.45 -11.37 4.31
CA ASN A 397 6.79 -9.97 4.10
C ASN A 397 5.62 -9.16 3.54
N PHE A 398 4.98 -8.34 4.38
CA PHE A 398 3.78 -7.60 3.96
C PHE A 398 4.05 -6.55 2.88
N MET A 399 5.29 -6.07 2.71
CA MET A 399 5.62 -5.12 1.64
C MET A 399 5.67 -5.79 0.28
N VAL A 400 6.21 -7.00 0.20
CA VAL A 400 6.13 -7.82 -1.03
C VAL A 400 4.67 -8.13 -1.36
N TRP A 401 3.88 -8.54 -0.36
CA TRP A 401 2.43 -8.74 -0.51
C TRP A 401 1.74 -7.47 -1.03
N SER A 402 2.08 -6.30 -0.47
CA SER A 402 1.49 -5.01 -0.85
C SER A 402 1.78 -4.69 -2.32
N LYS A 403 3.03 -4.89 -2.78
CA LYS A 403 3.40 -4.67 -4.19
C LYS A 403 2.63 -5.59 -5.15
N LEU A 404 2.41 -6.85 -4.77
CA LEU A 404 1.58 -7.78 -5.57
C LEU A 404 0.13 -7.28 -5.69
N ARG A 405 -0.45 -6.82 -4.59
CA ARG A 405 -1.83 -6.31 -4.57
C ARG A 405 -1.96 -5.00 -5.34
N VAL A 406 -0.98 -4.12 -5.25
CA VAL A 406 -0.89 -2.90 -6.07
C VAL A 406 -0.77 -3.23 -7.56
N LYS A 407 0.02 -4.25 -7.93
CA LYS A 407 0.08 -4.73 -9.33
C LYS A 407 -1.30 -5.19 -9.82
N ALA A 408 -2.04 -5.95 -9.00
CA ALA A 408 -3.40 -6.37 -9.33
C ALA A 408 -4.37 -5.19 -9.48
N LEU A 409 -4.27 -4.17 -8.62
CA LEU A 409 -5.04 -2.92 -8.75
C LEU A 409 -4.70 -2.19 -10.04
N ASN A 410 -3.41 -2.05 -10.37
CA ASN A 410 -2.97 -1.39 -11.59
C ASN A 410 -3.44 -2.12 -12.85
N ASN A 411 -3.42 -3.45 -12.87
CA ASN A 411 -3.99 -4.23 -13.97
C ASN A 411 -5.48 -3.93 -14.15
N PHE A 412 -6.25 -3.86 -13.06
CA PHE A 412 -7.66 -3.47 -13.10
C PHE A 412 -7.85 -2.04 -13.66
N ILE A 413 -7.06 -1.08 -13.19
CA ILE A 413 -7.13 0.31 -13.66
C ILE A 413 -6.80 0.38 -15.16
N THR A 414 -5.77 -0.33 -15.62
CA THR A 414 -5.39 -0.37 -17.03
C THR A 414 -6.51 -0.94 -17.90
N LEU A 415 -7.16 -2.03 -17.47
CA LEU A 415 -8.30 -2.60 -18.18
C LEU A 415 -9.49 -1.63 -18.24
N LYS A 416 -9.79 -0.94 -17.13
CA LYS A 416 -10.85 0.08 -17.08
C LYS A 416 -10.58 1.25 -18.04
N LYS A 417 -9.33 1.73 -18.09
CA LYS A 417 -8.94 2.82 -19.00
C LYS A 417 -9.03 2.38 -20.46
N ALA A 418 -8.49 1.21 -20.79
CA ALA A 418 -8.55 0.66 -22.15
C ALA A 418 -9.99 0.47 -22.61
N ASP A 419 -10.87 -0.07 -21.76
CA ASP A 419 -12.29 -0.20 -22.11
C ASP A 419 -12.97 1.17 -22.26
N LYS A 420 -12.67 2.14 -21.38
CA LYS A 420 -13.22 3.51 -21.48
C LYS A 420 -12.84 4.19 -22.79
N GLU A 421 -11.64 3.97 -23.31
CA GLU A 421 -11.19 4.50 -24.61
C GLU A 421 -11.91 3.85 -25.80
N LEU A 422 -12.32 2.59 -25.68
CA LEU A 422 -13.02 1.85 -26.74
C LEU A 422 -14.55 1.96 -26.68
N ARG A 423 -15.12 2.32 -25.52
CA ARG A 423 -16.56 2.28 -25.27
C ARG A 423 -17.27 3.47 -25.94
N GLY A 424 -18.05 3.20 -26.99
CA GLY A 424 -18.82 4.22 -27.74
C GLY A 424 -20.18 4.63 -27.13
N VAL A 425 -20.67 3.94 -26.09
CA VAL A 425 -22.07 4.07 -25.61
C VAL A 425 -22.31 5.27 -24.67
N ARG A 426 -21.26 5.96 -24.19
CA ARG A 426 -21.37 7.10 -23.26
C ARG A 426 -21.14 8.48 -23.90
N ASN A 427 -21.06 8.55 -25.23
CA ASN A 427 -20.98 9.80 -25.99
C ASN A 427 -22.35 10.26 -26.54
N ALA A 428 -23.46 9.70 -26.03
CA ALA A 428 -24.82 10.04 -26.42
C ALA A 428 -25.54 10.83 -25.32
#